data_AF-A0A0G1YLP6-F1
#
_entry.id   AF-A0A0G1YLP6-F1
#
_cell.length_a   1.000
_cell.length_b   1.000
_cell.length_c   1.000
_cell.angle_alpha   90.00
_cell.angle_beta   90.00
_cell.angle_gamma   90.00
#
_symmetry.space_group_name_H-M   'P 1'
#
loop_
_entity.id
_entity.type
_entity.pdbx_description
1 polymer ?
#
loop_
_entity_poly.entity_id
_entity_poly.type
_entity_poly.pdbx_seq_one_letter_code
_entity_poly.pdbx_strand_id
1 'polypeptide(L)'
;MHRRNALQLLKIIGILLFLWILARIDLSALMETAAQARVELLLAAIALVFATYFLKALRWHTMIRAMGSQQSFAQSWRIYLLGLFFGLITPGKLGEFGKVAYLRRDGISTKLGCALVILDRIADVITISVL
;
A
#
# COMPACT_ATOMS: atom_id res chain seq x y z
N MET A 1 -20.72 -4.21 22.78
CA MET A 1 -19.63 -4.99 23.42
C MET A 1 -19.18 -6.19 22.59
N HIS A 2 -20.09 -6.98 21.99
CA HIS A 2 -19.77 -8.19 21.21
C HIS A 2 -18.80 -8.02 20.01
N ARG A 3 -18.89 -6.91 19.25
CA ARG A 3 -18.03 -6.68 18.06
C ARG A 3 -16.53 -6.52 18.38
N ARG A 4 -16.20 -5.98 19.57
CA ARG A 4 -14.81 -5.77 20.00
C ARG A 4 -14.14 -7.10 20.37
N ASN A 5 -14.89 -7.99 21.03
CA ASN A 5 -14.42 -9.31 21.42
C ASN A 5 -14.19 -10.21 20.20
N ALA A 6 -15.07 -10.15 19.19
CA ALA A 6 -14.89 -10.88 17.94
C ALA A 6 -13.61 -10.48 17.17
N LEU A 7 -13.32 -9.18 17.11
CA LEU A 7 -12.09 -8.68 16.48
C LEU A 7 -10.82 -9.07 17.26
N GLN A 8 -10.88 -9.11 18.58
CA GLN A 8 -9.78 -9.57 19.41
C GLN A 8 -9.53 -11.08 19.23
N LEU A 9 -10.61 -11.87 19.17
CA LEU A 9 -10.52 -13.31 18.93
C LEU A 9 -9.89 -13.62 17.57
N LEU A 10 -10.31 -12.90 16.50
CA LEU A 10 -9.74 -13.06 15.16
C LEU A 10 -8.23 -12.76 15.12
N LYS A 11 -7.79 -11.69 15.80
CA LYS A 11 -6.35 -11.36 15.90
C LYS A 11 -5.56 -12.45 16.62
N ILE A 12 -6.09 -12.96 17.73
CA ILE A 12 -5.45 -14.04 18.51
C ILE A 12 -5.39 -15.31 17.67
N ILE A 13 -6.48 -15.68 16.99
CA ILE A 13 -6.52 -16.83 16.09
C ILE A 13 -5.47 -16.68 14.97
N GLY A 14 -5.37 -15.50 14.35
CA GLY A 14 -4.36 -15.23 13.32
C GLY A 14 -2.92 -15.37 13.83
N ILE A 15 -2.62 -14.86 15.03
CA ILE A 15 -1.30 -15.00 15.66
C ILE A 15 -1.02 -16.46 15.99
N LEU A 16 -1.98 -17.18 16.58
CA LEU A 16 -1.83 -18.60 16.92
C LEU A 16 -1.65 -19.48 15.67
N LEU A 17 -2.39 -19.22 14.60
CA LEU A 17 -2.21 -19.88 13.30
C LEU A 17 -0.83 -19.60 12.73
N PHE A 18 -0.38 -18.34 12.75
CA PHE A 18 0.94 -17.96 12.26
C PHE A 18 2.06 -18.67 13.04
N LEU A 19 1.97 -18.70 14.37
CA LEU A 19 2.92 -19.42 15.23
C LEU A 19 2.88 -20.92 15.01
N TRP A 20 1.69 -21.49 14.82
CA TRP A 20 1.51 -22.91 14.52
C TRP A 20 2.14 -23.31 13.19
N ILE A 21 1.96 -22.48 12.15
CA ILE A 21 2.62 -22.65 10.84
C ILE A 21 4.14 -22.58 11.01
N LEU A 22 4.66 -21.57 11.71
CA LEU A 22 6.09 -21.42 11.98
C LEU A 22 6.68 -22.61 12.72
N ALA A 23 5.96 -23.16 13.71
CA ALA A 23 6.39 -24.34 14.45
C ALA A 23 6.37 -25.63 13.62
N ARG A 24 5.66 -25.65 12.49
CA ARG A 24 5.57 -26.79 11.57
C ARG A 24 6.54 -26.69 10.38
N ILE A 25 7.01 -25.49 10.08
CA ILE A 25 7.95 -25.25 8.99
C ILE A 25 9.36 -25.66 9.44
N ASP A 26 10.02 -26.46 8.62
CA ASP A 26 11.46 -26.68 8.75
C ASP A 26 12.19 -25.41 8.26
N LEU A 27 12.72 -24.66 9.21
CA LEU A 27 13.42 -23.41 8.94
C LEU A 27 14.68 -23.64 8.08
N SER A 28 15.31 -24.80 8.19
CA SER A 28 16.49 -25.17 7.41
C SER A 28 16.10 -25.40 5.95
N ALA A 29 15.08 -26.20 5.70
CA ALA A 29 14.55 -26.43 4.35
C ALA A 29 14.03 -25.12 3.71
N LEU A 30 13.45 -24.22 4.50
CA LEU A 30 13.01 -22.91 4.03
C LEU A 30 14.20 -22.01 3.62
N MET A 31 15.28 -21.99 4.41
CA MET A 31 16.50 -21.25 4.06
C MET A 31 17.21 -21.84 2.84
N GLU A 32 17.28 -23.17 2.70
CA GLU A 32 17.84 -23.82 1.51
C GLU A 32 17.03 -23.45 0.26
N THR A 33 15.71 -23.50 0.35
CA THR A 33 14.82 -23.11 -0.76
C THR A 33 15.00 -21.62 -1.12
N ALA A 34 15.11 -20.75 -0.11
CA ALA A 34 15.34 -19.33 -0.32
C ALA A 34 16.72 -19.06 -0.96
N ALA A 35 17.75 -19.82 -0.59
CA ALA A 35 19.10 -19.69 -1.17
C ALA A 35 19.15 -20.15 -2.63
N GLN A 36 18.25 -21.05 -3.05
CA GLN A 36 18.12 -21.49 -4.45
C GLN A 36 17.33 -20.49 -5.32
N ALA A 37 16.79 -19.40 -4.74
CA ALA A 37 16.06 -18.41 -5.50
C ALA A 37 16.96 -17.74 -6.56
N ARG A 38 16.45 -17.65 -7.80
CA ARG A 38 17.16 -17.00 -8.89
C ARG A 38 17.25 -15.49 -8.64
N VAL A 39 18.46 -14.99 -8.39
CA VAL A 39 18.73 -13.57 -8.13
C VAL A 39 18.20 -12.66 -9.25
N GLU A 40 18.30 -13.10 -10.50
CA GLU A 40 17.76 -12.37 -11.66
C GLU A 40 16.25 -12.12 -11.54
N LEU A 41 15.49 -13.13 -11.13
CA LEU A 41 14.04 -13.01 -10.95
C LEU A 41 13.70 -12.14 -9.75
N LEU A 42 14.50 -12.18 -8.68
CA LEU A 42 14.34 -11.28 -7.53
C LEU A 42 14.57 -9.82 -7.92
N LEU A 43 15.63 -9.53 -8.69
CA LEU A 43 15.91 -8.19 -9.20
C LEU A 43 14.81 -7.71 -10.14
N ALA A 44 14.33 -8.58 -11.04
CA ALA A 44 13.20 -8.26 -11.92
C ALA A 44 11.92 -7.97 -11.12
N ALA A 45 11.62 -8.75 -10.08
CA ALA A 45 10.48 -8.52 -9.20
C ALA A 45 10.59 -7.18 -8.46
N ILE A 46 11.77 -6.86 -7.91
CA ILE A 46 12.03 -5.56 -7.27
C ILE A 46 11.82 -4.41 -8.27
N ALA A 47 12.39 -4.52 -9.46
CA ALA A 47 12.22 -3.51 -10.51
C ALA A 47 10.74 -3.31 -10.89
N LEU A 48 9.98 -4.39 -11.03
CA LEU A 48 8.54 -4.36 -11.31
C LEU A 48 7.74 -3.72 -10.17
N VAL A 49 8.10 -3.96 -8.91
CA VAL A 49 7.48 -3.30 -7.75
C VAL A 49 7.73 -1.80 -7.79
N PHE A 50 8.97 -1.37 -8.05
CA PHE A 50 9.29 0.06 -8.22
C PHE A 50 8.53 0.69 -9.39
N ALA A 51 8.50 0.02 -10.55
CA ALA A 51 7.76 0.48 -11.72
C ALA A 51 6.26 0.61 -11.42
N THR A 52 5.67 -0.36 -10.70
CA THR A 52 4.27 -0.31 -10.28
C THR A 52 4.00 0.93 -9.43
N TYR A 53 4.80 1.19 -8.40
CA TYR A 53 4.59 2.38 -7.58
C TYR A 53 4.81 3.67 -8.37
N PHE A 54 5.81 3.70 -9.27
CA PHE A 54 6.05 4.84 -10.16
C PHE A 54 4.82 5.18 -11.00
N LEU A 55 4.23 4.18 -11.66
CA LEU A 55 3.00 4.37 -12.45
C LEU A 55 1.83 4.83 -11.59
N LYS A 56 1.67 4.30 -10.38
CA LYS A 56 0.61 4.74 -9.45
C LYS A 56 0.80 6.18 -9.00
N ALA A 57 2.05 6.60 -8.75
CA ALA A 57 2.34 7.98 -8.40
C ALA A 57 2.16 8.93 -9.57
N LEU A 58 2.44 8.50 -10.81
CA LEU A 58 2.14 9.26 -12.01
C LEU A 58 0.63 9.45 -12.18
N ARG A 59 -0.14 8.39 -12.00
CA ARG A 59 -1.61 8.45 -11.98
C ARG A 59 -2.13 9.38 -10.88
N TRP A 60 -1.57 9.30 -9.67
CA TRP A 60 -1.90 10.23 -8.60
C TRP A 60 -1.58 11.68 -8.97
N HIS A 61 -0.40 11.92 -9.55
CA HIS A 61 0.04 13.24 -9.98
C HIS A 61 -0.90 13.85 -11.04
N THR A 62 -1.33 13.06 -12.02
CA THR A 62 -2.30 13.53 -13.04
C THR A 62 -3.65 13.85 -12.41
N MET A 63 -4.13 13.02 -11.48
CA MET A 63 -5.39 13.27 -10.76
C MET A 63 -5.37 14.57 -9.95
N ILE A 64 -4.32 14.85 -9.18
CA ILE A 64 -4.26 16.06 -8.36
C ILE A 64 -4.04 17.32 -9.19
N ARG A 65 -3.30 17.22 -10.31
CA ARG A 65 -3.13 18.33 -11.24
C ARG A 65 -4.42 18.70 -11.95
N ALA A 66 -5.25 17.72 -12.30
CA ALA A 66 -6.58 17.98 -12.86
C ALA A 66 -7.47 18.80 -11.91
N MET A 67 -7.20 18.74 -10.60
CA MET A 67 -7.88 19.52 -9.57
C MET A 67 -7.19 20.86 -9.25
N GLY A 68 -6.19 21.28 -10.04
CA GLY A 68 -5.51 22.56 -9.91
C GLY A 68 -4.26 22.58 -9.01
N SER A 69 -3.79 21.42 -8.51
CA SER A 69 -2.51 21.37 -7.78
C SER A 69 -1.35 21.74 -8.70
N GLN A 70 -0.43 22.56 -8.19
CA GLN A 70 0.80 22.99 -8.86
C GLN A 70 2.02 22.15 -8.42
N GLN A 71 1.81 21.02 -7.75
CA GLN A 71 2.91 20.16 -7.33
C GLN A 71 3.69 19.62 -8.52
N SER A 72 5.01 19.63 -8.40
CA SER A 72 5.89 18.88 -9.29
C SER A 72 5.67 17.37 -9.12
N PHE A 73 5.99 16.60 -10.16
CA PHE A 73 5.93 15.14 -10.06
C PHE A 73 6.79 14.58 -8.92
N ALA A 74 7.96 15.17 -8.64
CA ALA A 74 8.83 14.76 -7.54
C ALA A 74 8.16 14.94 -6.16
N GLN A 75 7.37 16.01 -5.97
CA GLN A 75 6.58 16.19 -4.75
C GLN A 75 5.47 15.14 -4.67
N SER A 76 4.75 14.90 -5.76
CA SER A 76 3.71 13.87 -5.82
C SER A 76 4.28 12.47 -5.55
N TRP A 77 5.47 12.14 -6.08
CA TRP A 77 6.20 10.91 -5.82
C TRP A 77 6.48 10.72 -4.32
N ARG A 78 7.05 11.74 -3.67
CA ARG A 78 7.35 11.70 -2.23
C ARG A 78 6.08 11.55 -1.38
N ILE A 79 5.02 12.30 -1.70
CA ILE A 79 3.73 12.20 -1.00
C ILE A 79 3.11 10.82 -1.19
N TYR A 80 3.21 10.26 -2.40
CA TYR A 80 2.71 8.92 -2.69
C TYR A 80 3.45 7.85 -1.89
N LEU A 81 4.79 7.92 -1.81
CA LEU A 81 5.61 7.01 -0.99
C LEU A 81 5.32 7.15 0.51
N LEU A 82 5.11 8.38 1.02
CA LEU A 82 4.68 8.59 2.40
C LEU A 82 3.32 7.95 2.67
N GLY A 83 2.35 8.15 1.76
CA GLY A 83 1.06 7.49 1.82
C GLY A 83 1.20 5.96 1.86
N LEU A 84 2.02 5.39 0.98
CA LEU A 84 2.32 3.96 0.94
C LEU A 84 2.90 3.47 2.27
N PHE A 85 3.90 4.16 2.82
CA PHE A 85 4.52 3.81 4.09
C PHE A 85 3.50 3.80 5.24
N PHE A 86 2.72 4.86 5.39
CA PHE A 86 1.66 4.88 6.41
C PHE A 86 0.57 3.84 6.16
N GLY A 87 0.26 3.57 4.89
CA GLY A 87 -0.66 2.51 4.48
C GLY A 87 -0.19 1.11 4.87
N LEU A 88 1.12 0.84 4.87
CA LEU A 88 1.70 -0.45 5.28
C LEU A 88 1.61 -0.69 6.79
N ILE A 89 1.75 0.37 7.59
CA ILE A 89 1.78 0.27 9.06
C ILE A 89 0.37 0.32 9.65
N THR A 90 -0.56 1.01 8.99
CA THR A 90 -1.93 1.18 9.49
C THR A 90 -2.87 0.06 9.03
N PRO A 91 -3.78 -0.40 9.90
CA PRO A 91 -4.77 -1.41 9.52
C PRO A 91 -5.68 -0.87 8.40
N GLY A 92 -5.92 -1.71 7.39
CA GLY A 92 -6.79 -1.37 6.26
C GLY A 92 -6.25 -0.26 5.35
N LYS A 93 -4.95 0.04 5.40
CA LYS A 93 -4.29 1.11 4.63
C LYS A 93 -4.83 2.52 4.89
N LEU A 94 -5.45 2.75 6.04
CA LEU A 94 -6.05 4.05 6.40
C LEU A 94 -5.01 5.20 6.43
N GLY A 95 -3.74 4.89 6.65
CA GLY A 95 -2.63 5.83 6.64
C GLY A 95 -2.39 6.50 5.27
N GLU A 96 -2.89 5.92 4.17
CA GLU A 96 -2.80 6.56 2.85
C GLU A 96 -3.61 7.87 2.77
N PHE A 97 -4.61 8.06 3.63
CA PHE A 97 -5.32 9.34 3.77
C PHE A 97 -4.42 10.46 4.32
N GLY A 98 -3.24 10.13 4.87
CA GLY A 98 -2.22 11.11 5.23
C GLY A 98 -1.80 12.00 4.06
N LYS A 99 -1.94 11.53 2.81
CA LYS A 99 -1.71 12.34 1.59
C LYS A 99 -2.57 13.61 1.56
N VAL A 100 -3.78 13.57 2.13
CA VAL A 100 -4.74 14.69 2.10
C VAL A 100 -4.20 15.91 2.86
N ALA A 101 -3.40 15.70 3.90
CA ALA A 101 -2.78 16.80 4.64
C ALA A 101 -1.83 17.63 3.77
N TYR A 102 -1.18 17.00 2.79
CA TYR A 102 -0.30 17.69 1.84
C TYR A 102 -1.10 18.41 0.74
N LEU A 103 -2.21 17.84 0.27
CA LEU A 103 -3.09 18.48 -0.71
C LEU A 103 -3.75 19.75 -0.16
N ARG A 104 -4.06 19.78 1.14
CA ARG A 104 -4.62 20.96 1.80
C ARG A 104 -3.70 22.18 1.70
N ARG A 105 -2.38 21.97 1.67
CA ARG A 105 -1.40 23.06 1.51
C ARG A 105 -1.43 23.68 0.11
N ASP A 106 -1.95 22.96 -0.89
CA ASP A 106 -2.10 23.44 -2.27
C ASP A 106 -3.51 23.98 -2.56
N GLY A 107 -4.33 24.22 -1.54
CA GLY A 107 -5.70 24.72 -1.71
C GLY A 107 -6.74 23.66 -2.07
N ILE A 108 -6.38 22.38 -2.17
CA ILE A 108 -7.35 21.29 -2.34
C ILE A 108 -8.06 21.03 -1.02
N SER A 109 -9.39 21.10 -1.02
CA SER A 109 -10.19 20.82 0.17
C SER A 109 -10.02 19.38 0.68
N THR A 110 -10.11 19.18 1.99
CA THR A 110 -10.01 17.84 2.60
C THR A 110 -11.01 16.85 2.00
N LYS A 111 -12.24 17.30 1.72
CA LYS A 111 -13.30 16.47 1.11
C LYS A 111 -12.87 15.97 -0.27
N LEU A 112 -12.34 16.86 -1.11
CA LEU A 112 -11.85 16.50 -2.44
C LEU A 112 -10.62 15.60 -2.34
N GLY A 113 -9.68 15.90 -1.45
CA GLY A 113 -8.50 15.05 -1.20
C GLY A 113 -8.88 13.62 -0.79
N CYS A 114 -9.84 13.44 0.12
CA CYS A 114 -10.34 12.13 0.50
C CYS A 114 -10.99 11.39 -0.69
N ALA A 115 -11.78 12.10 -1.51
CA ALA A 115 -12.38 11.54 -2.71
C ALA A 115 -11.32 11.06 -3.71
N LEU A 116 -10.24 11.83 -3.90
CA LEU A 116 -9.12 11.43 -4.75
C LEU A 116 -8.41 10.17 -4.24
N VAL A 117 -8.23 10.01 -2.92
CA VAL A 117 -7.67 8.77 -2.35
C VAL A 117 -8.61 7.58 -2.59
N ILE A 118 -9.91 7.75 -2.44
CA ILE A 118 -10.89 6.69 -2.70
C ILE A 118 -10.89 6.30 -4.19
N LEU A 119 -10.91 7.29 -5.10
CA LEU A 119 -10.80 7.06 -6.54
C LEU A 119 -9.49 6.35 -6.88
N ASP A 120 -8.40 6.71 -6.21
CA ASP A 120 -7.11 6.05 -6.37
C ASP A 120 -7.21 4.56 -6.05
N ARG A 121 -7.93 4.19 -4.98
CA ARG A 121 -8.16 2.79 -4.59
C ARG A 121 -9.13 2.05 -5.52
N ILE A 122 -10.20 2.70 -5.98
CA ILE A 122 -11.15 2.09 -6.92
C ILE A 122 -10.44 1.70 -8.21
N ALA A 123 -9.58 2.58 -8.73
CA ALA A 123 -8.78 2.27 -9.90
C ALA A 123 -7.82 1.08 -9.69
N ASP A 124 -7.28 0.89 -8.49
CA ASP A 124 -6.48 -0.30 -8.17
C ASP A 124 -7.33 -1.57 -8.25
N VAL A 125 -8.55 -1.55 -7.70
CA VAL A 125 -9.49 -2.68 -7.76
C VAL A 125 -9.86 -2.98 -9.21
N ILE A 126 -10.19 -1.97 -10.01
CA ILE A 126 -10.50 -2.13 -11.43
C ILE A 126 -9.32 -2.74 -12.18
N THR A 127 -8.10 -2.26 -11.93
CA THR A 127 -6.89 -2.80 -12.56
C THR A 127 -6.73 -4.28 -12.27
N ILE A 128 -6.97 -4.70 -11.02
CA ILE A 128 -6.89 -6.11 -10.63
C ILE A 128 -8.05 -6.91 -11.22
N SER A 129 -9.25 -6.36 -11.31
CA SER A 129 -10.43 -7.06 -11.86
C SER A 129 -10.37 -7.30 -13.38
N VAL A 130 -9.57 -6.52 -14.10
CA VAL A 130 -9.37 -6.67 -15.55
C VAL A 130 -8.27 -7.67 -15.89
N LEU A 131 -7.35 -7.94 -14.95
CA LEU A 131 -6.29 -8.96 -15.05
C LEU A 131 -6.85 -10.36 -14.77
#